data_AF-A0A2A9E0N9-F1
#
_entry.id   AF-A0A2A9E0N9-F1
#
_cell.length_a   1.000
_cell.length_b   1.000
_cell.length_c   1.000
_cell.angle_alpha   90.00
_cell.angle_beta   90.00
_cell.angle_gamma   90.00
#
_symmetry.space_group_name_H-M   'P 1'
#
loop_
_entity.id
_entity.type
_entity.pdbx_description
1 polymer ?
#
loop_
_entity_poly.entity_id
_entity_poly.type
_entity_poly.pdbx_seq_one_letter_code
_entity_poly.pdbx_strand_id
1 'polypeptide(L)'
;MIANLLLRGETPSPTPTPGVDPNSVTPGVIGFIAIVVVALIVVLLILDMVRRVRRVNYRAQINEQLDAEERERRENGDDPQHPDGPQHPDGPQRPDGPQG
;
A
#
# COMPACT_ATOMS: atom_id res chain seq x y z
N MET A 1 30.27 -53.07 50.02
CA MET A 1 30.24 -51.80 50.79
C MET A 1 30.79 -50.71 49.90
N ILE A 2 29.88 -50.01 49.23
CA ILE A 2 30.05 -49.20 48.01
C ILE A 2 30.18 -47.72 48.40
N ALA A 3 31.20 -47.39 49.19
CA ALA A 3 31.37 -46.08 49.80
C ALA A 3 32.36 -45.20 49.01
N ASN A 4 32.05 -44.88 47.75
CA ASN A 4 32.80 -43.83 47.02
C ASN A 4 31.94 -43.03 46.03
N LEU A 5 30.71 -42.70 46.42
CA LEU A 5 29.78 -41.89 45.60
C LEU A 5 29.57 -40.46 46.12
N LEU A 6 30.30 -40.02 47.14
CA LEU A 6 30.08 -38.72 47.79
C LEU A 6 31.10 -37.64 47.41
N LEU A 7 31.97 -37.87 46.43
CA LEU A 7 32.74 -36.80 45.80
C LEU A 7 31.99 -36.27 44.57
N ARG A 8 30.76 -35.78 44.77
CA ARG A 8 30.20 -34.79 43.83
C ARG A 8 30.87 -33.48 44.18
N GLY A 9 31.77 -33.03 43.32
CA GLY A 9 32.37 -31.72 43.45
C GLY A 9 31.28 -30.67 43.63
N GLU A 10 31.35 -29.96 44.74
CA GLU A 10 30.71 -28.67 44.88
C GLU A 10 31.31 -27.81 43.78
N THR A 11 30.62 -27.70 42.65
CA THR A 11 30.97 -26.69 41.67
C THR A 11 30.80 -25.37 42.42
N PRO A 12 31.88 -24.56 42.59
CA PRO A 12 31.71 -23.28 43.24
C PRO A 12 30.66 -22.53 42.42
N SER A 13 29.57 -22.13 43.07
CA SER A 13 28.58 -21.25 42.47
C SER A 13 29.37 -20.03 41.96
N PRO A 14 29.29 -19.68 40.66
CA PRO A 14 30.06 -18.55 40.15
C PRO A 14 29.67 -17.34 40.99
N THR A 15 30.62 -16.86 41.78
CA THR A 15 30.46 -15.60 42.48
C THR A 15 30.23 -14.57 41.39
N PRO A 16 29.12 -13.82 41.38
CA PRO A 16 28.91 -12.81 40.36
C PRO A 16 30.09 -11.85 40.42
N THR A 17 30.94 -11.89 39.40
CA THR A 17 32.02 -10.94 39.24
C THR A 17 31.37 -9.56 39.24
N PRO A 18 31.72 -8.64 40.16
CA PRO A 18 31.29 -7.25 40.05
C PRO A 18 32.08 -6.63 38.88
N GLY A 19 31.63 -6.90 37.66
CA GLY A 19 32.35 -6.56 36.43
C GLY A 19 31.51 -5.82 35.40
N VAL A 20 30.21 -5.61 35.67
CA VAL A 20 29.35 -4.83 34.79
C VAL A 20 28.67 -3.77 35.67
N ASP A 21 29.02 -2.51 35.45
CA ASP A 21 28.32 -1.38 36.05
C ASP A 21 26.83 -1.48 35.67
N PRO A 22 25.87 -1.52 36.61
CA PRO A 22 24.44 -1.60 36.29
C PRO A 22 23.93 -0.43 35.43
N ASN A 23 24.65 0.69 35.40
CA ASN A 23 24.37 1.81 34.49
C ASN A 23 24.81 1.54 33.04
N SER A 24 25.63 0.52 32.80
CA SER A 24 26.03 0.11 31.45
C SER A 24 24.99 -0.74 30.73
N VAL A 25 24.05 -1.36 31.48
CA VAL A 25 22.99 -2.24 30.93
C VAL A 25 21.62 -1.59 30.90
N THR A 26 21.48 -0.43 31.55
CA THR A 26 20.27 0.37 31.46
C THR A 26 20.54 1.47 30.45
N PRO A 27 19.82 1.53 29.30
CA PRO A 27 19.94 2.66 28.41
C PRO A 27 19.56 3.91 29.20
N GLY A 28 20.55 4.67 29.66
CA GLY A 28 20.34 5.90 30.43
C GLY A 28 19.64 6.97 29.58
N VAL A 29 19.77 8.24 29.97
CA VAL A 29 19.16 9.36 29.24
C VAL A 29 19.47 9.33 27.73
N ILE A 30 20.68 8.91 27.36
CA ILE A 30 21.09 8.75 25.95
C ILE A 30 20.21 7.74 25.21
N GLY A 31 19.95 6.56 25.80
CA GLY A 31 19.13 5.55 25.17
C GLY A 31 17.65 5.92 25.13
N PHE A 32 17.16 6.66 26.12
CA PHE A 32 15.81 7.24 26.06
C PHE A 32 15.67 8.23 24.88
N ILE A 33 16.63 9.14 24.72
CA ILE A 33 16.64 10.08 23.59
C ILE A 33 16.74 9.32 22.26
N ALA A 34 17.56 8.27 22.18
CA ALA A 34 17.67 7.45 20.98
C ALA A 34 16.31 6.83 20.58
N ILE A 35 15.55 6.29 21.52
CA ILE A 35 14.21 5.73 21.26
C ILE A 35 13.22 6.82 20.84
N VAL A 36 13.25 8.01 21.47
CA VAL A 36 12.41 9.13 21.06
C VAL A 36 12.69 9.53 19.60
N VAL A 37 13.96 9.60 19.20
CA VAL A 37 14.35 9.92 17.83
C VAL A 37 13.85 8.85 16.86
N VAL A 38 14.02 7.57 17.18
CA VAL A 38 13.50 6.47 16.35
C VAL A 38 11.97 6.55 16.22
N ALA A 39 11.26 6.80 17.31
CA ALA A 39 9.81 6.97 17.28
C ALA A 39 9.38 8.14 16.39
N LEU A 40 10.07 9.28 16.46
CA LEU A 40 9.82 10.42 15.58
C LEU A 40 10.06 10.08 14.11
N ILE A 41 11.13 9.36 13.79
CA ILE A 41 11.41 8.90 12.42
C ILE A 41 10.26 8.00 11.93
N VAL A 42 9.82 7.04 12.74
CA VAL A 42 8.70 6.16 12.40
C VAL A 42 7.41 6.94 12.17
N VAL A 43 7.08 7.90 13.05
CA VAL A 43 5.91 8.76 12.88
C VAL A 43 6.00 9.58 11.60
N LEU A 44 7.15 10.20 11.32
CA LEU A 44 7.36 10.96 10.09
C LEU A 44 7.23 10.08 8.85
N LEU A 45 7.72 8.83 8.90
CA LEU A 45 7.54 7.86 7.82
C LEU A 45 6.07 7.49 7.60
N ILE A 46 5.31 7.29 8.68
CA ILE A 46 3.87 7.02 8.57
C ILE A 46 3.14 8.22 7.95
N LEU A 47 3.45 9.44 8.40
CA LEU A 47 2.84 10.66 7.86
C LEU A 47 3.23 10.89 6.39
N ASP A 48 4.49 10.64 6.04
CA ASP A 48 4.97 10.68 4.66
C ASP A 48 4.21 9.66 3.79
N MET A 49 4.10 8.42 4.26
CA MET A 49 3.37 7.37 3.57
C MET A 49 1.90 7.74 3.35
N VAL A 50 1.19 8.22 4.38
CA VAL A 50 -0.21 8.65 4.26
C VAL A 50 -0.36 9.82 3.29
N ARG A 51 0.51 10.82 3.39
CA ARG A 51 0.50 12.00 2.51
C ARG A 51 0.75 11.60 1.06
N ARG A 52 1.69 10.68 0.83
CA ARG A 52 2.03 10.12 -0.47
C ARG A 52 0.85 9.33 -1.06
N VAL A 53 0.28 8.39 -0.29
CA VAL A 53 -0.88 7.58 -0.72
C VAL A 53 -2.05 8.47 -1.09
N ARG A 54 -2.38 9.46 -0.24
CA ARG A 54 -3.43 10.45 -0.57
C ARG A 54 -3.12 11.16 -1.88
N ARG A 55 -1.91 11.72 -2.03
CA ARG A 55 -1.51 12.44 -3.24
C ARG A 55 -1.62 11.60 -4.51
N VAL A 56 -1.29 10.31 -4.46
CA VAL A 56 -1.40 9.39 -5.61
C VAL A 56 -2.86 9.01 -5.89
N ASN A 57 -3.64 8.70 -4.86
CA ASN A 57 -5.01 8.19 -5.01
C ASN A 57 -6.02 9.25 -5.46
N TYR A 58 -5.79 10.54 -5.19
CA TYR A 58 -6.69 11.62 -5.65
C TYR A 58 -6.86 11.64 -7.18
N ARG A 59 -5.86 11.21 -7.95
CA ARG A 59 -5.95 11.15 -9.41
C ARG A 59 -6.72 9.92 -9.91
N ALA A 60 -6.61 8.81 -9.19
CA ALA A 60 -7.27 7.56 -9.57
C ALA A 60 -8.79 7.64 -9.39
N GLN A 61 -9.26 8.25 -8.29
CA GLN A 61 -10.70 8.33 -8.01
C GLN A 61 -11.48 9.21 -9.02
N ILE A 62 -10.85 10.26 -9.54
CA ILE A 62 -11.46 11.10 -10.59
C ILE A 62 -11.53 10.33 -11.91
N ASN A 63 -10.44 9.66 -12.28
CA ASN A 63 -10.42 8.83 -13.49
C ASN A 63 -11.45 7.71 -13.41
N GLU A 64 -11.65 7.08 -12.25
CA GLU A 64 -12.62 5.99 -12.11
C GLU A 64 -14.07 6.47 -12.20
N GLN A 65 -14.38 7.68 -11.72
CA GLN A 65 -15.71 8.30 -11.94
C GLN A 65 -15.94 8.62 -13.42
N LEU A 66 -14.93 9.18 -14.10
CA LEU A 66 -15.00 9.44 -15.55
C LEU A 66 -15.14 8.14 -16.36
N ASP A 67 -14.38 7.10 -16.01
CA ASP A 67 -14.41 5.81 -16.69
C ASP A 67 -15.75 5.09 -16.43
N ALA A 68 -16.35 5.25 -15.24
CA ALA A 68 -17.70 4.77 -14.93
C ALA A 68 -18.77 5.52 -15.72
N GLU A 69 -18.72 6.85 -15.78
CA GLU A 69 -19.63 7.67 -16.59
C GLU A 69 -19.52 7.34 -18.08
N GLU A 70 -18.31 7.13 -18.61
CA GLU A 70 -18.09 6.70 -19.99
C GLU A 70 -18.65 5.30 -20.26
N ARG A 71 -18.50 4.37 -19.32
CA ARG A 71 -19.07 3.02 -19.43
C ARG A 71 -20.59 3.07 -19.39
N GLU A 72 -21.18 3.82 -18.48
CA GLU A 72 -22.63 4.04 -18.44
C GLU A 72 -23.13 4.70 -19.73
N ARG A 73 -22.39 5.64 -20.31
CA ARG A 73 -22.73 6.24 -21.62
C ARG A 73 -22.70 5.21 -22.77
N ARG A 74 -21.71 4.32 -22.77
CA ARG A 74 -21.55 3.25 -23.78
C ARG A 74 -22.61 2.15 -23.60
N GLU A 75 -22.93 1.78 -22.36
CA GLU A 75 -23.96 0.79 -22.03
C GLU A 75 -25.38 1.30 -22.29
N ASN A 76 -25.65 2.58 -22.01
CA ASN A 76 -26.93 3.21 -22.30
C ASN A 76 -27.10 3.57 -23.79
N GLY A 77 -26.10 3.28 -24.65
CA GLY A 77 -26.19 3.50 -26.09
C GLY A 77 -26.18 4.96 -26.51
N ASP A 78 -25.91 5.89 -25.59
CA ASP A 78 -25.74 7.32 -25.84
C ASP A 78 -24.32 7.60 -26.35
N ASP A 79 -23.92 6.91 -27.42
CA ASP A 79 -22.66 7.15 -28.11
C ASP A 79 -22.86 8.22 -29.21
N PRO A 80 -22.47 9.49 -29.00
CA PRO A 80 -22.52 10.51 -30.04
C PRO A 80 -21.45 10.30 -31.13
N GLN A 81 -20.60 9.26 -31.02
CA GLN A 81 -19.53 8.94 -31.97
C GLN A 81 -19.91 7.87 -32.99
N HIS A 82 -21.21 7.73 -33.30
CA HIS A 82 -21.62 7.12 -34.56
C HIS A 82 -22.02 8.21 -35.59
N PRO A 83 -21.08 8.76 -36.39
CA PRO A 83 -21.44 9.56 -37.55
C PRO A 83 -22.13 8.77 -38.67
N ASP A 84 -22.09 7.43 -38.66
CA ASP A 84 -22.37 6.64 -39.87
C ASP A 84 -23.33 5.48 -39.61
N GLY A 85 -24.62 5.81 -39.45
CA GLY A 85 -25.70 4.82 -39.51
C GLY A 85 -25.57 3.92 -40.75
N PRO A 86 -25.97 2.63 -40.67
CA PRO A 86 -25.90 1.73 -41.82
C PRO A 86 -26.62 2.39 -43.00
N GLN A 87 -25.84 2.64 -44.05
CA GLN A 87 -26.30 3.15 -45.33
C GLN A 87 -27.48 2.27 -45.76
N HIS A 88 -28.69 2.82 -45.76
CA HIS A 88 -29.84 2.13 -46.32
C HIS A 88 -29.69 2.18 -47.84
N PRO A 89 -29.43 1.05 -48.52
CA PRO A 89 -29.53 1.00 -49.96
C PRO A 89 -31.02 1.07 -50.31
N ASP A 90 -31.32 1.68 -51.44
CA ASP A 90 -32.62 1.61 -52.12
C ASP A 90 -33.77 2.42 -51.52
N GLY A 91 -33.72 3.74 -51.76
CA GLY A 91 -34.94 4.54 -51.91
C GLY A 91 -35.64 4.23 -53.25
N PRO A 92 -36.98 4.33 -53.34
CA PRO A 92 -37.76 3.86 -54.48
C PRO A 92 -37.35 4.57 -55.77
N GLN A 93 -37.15 3.80 -56.85
CA GLN A 93 -36.90 4.36 -58.19
C GLN A 93 -38.03 5.32 -58.56
N ARG A 94 -37.67 6.60 -58.70
CA ARG A 94 -38.57 7.62 -59.24
C ARG A 94 -38.66 7.41 -60.76
N PRO A 95 -39.86 7.27 -61.33
CA PRO A 95 -40.03 6.92 -62.74
C PRO A 95 -39.50 8.01 -63.67
N ASP A 96 -38.94 7.56 -64.79
CA ASP A 96 -38.27 8.34 -65.82
C ASP A 96 -39.13 9.52 -66.32
N GLY A 97 -38.56 10.73 -66.24
CA GLY A 97 -39.10 11.94 -66.86
C GLY A 97 -38.77 12.00 -68.36
N PRO A 98 -39.49 12.83 -69.14
CA PRO A 98 -39.54 12.71 -70.59
C PRO A 98 -38.20 13.07 -71.25
N GLN A 99 -37.76 12.21 -72.16
CA GLN A 99 -36.60 12.41 -73.01
C GLN A 99 -36.94 13.47 -74.07
N GLY A 100 -36.24 14.60 -74.00
CA GLY A 100 -36.22 15.64 -75.03
C GLY A 100 -34.94 15.58 -75.85
#